data_AF-W1YMS2-F1
#
_entry.id   AF-W1YMS2-F1
#
_cell.length_a   1.000
_cell.length_b   1.000
_cell.length_c   1.000
_cell.angle_alpha   90.00
_cell.angle_beta   90.00
_cell.angle_gamma   90.00
#
_symmetry.space_group_name_H-M   'P 1'
#
loop_
_entity.id
_entity.type
_entity.pdbx_description
1 polymer ?
#
loop_
_entity_poly.entity_id
_entity_poly.type
_entity_poly.pdbx_seq_one_letter_code
_entity_poly.pdbx_strand_id
1 'polypeptide(L)'
;NWGVTVPASAVTALGQANYTVTAAVTSNIGNSNTASHNVLVDSALPGVTINPVATDDIINAAEAGVAQTISGQVTGASNSGRCGRRRSR
;
A
#
# COMPACT_ATOMS: atom_id res chain seq x y z
N ASN A 1 27.11 11.24 16.16
CA ASN A 1 26.23 10.39 15.34
C ASN A 1 25.75 9.25 16.22
N TRP A 2 24.45 9.05 16.37
CA TRP A 2 23.88 7.93 17.13
C TRP A 2 22.90 7.19 16.22
N GLY A 3 22.74 5.89 16.43
CA GLY A 3 21.86 5.06 15.63
C GLY A 3 21.30 3.91 16.46
N VAL A 4 20.07 3.51 16.15
CA VAL A 4 19.39 2.37 16.77
C VAL A 4 18.87 1.48 15.64
N THR A 5 19.07 0.18 15.77
CA THR A 5 18.54 -0.80 14.82
C THR A 5 17.20 -1.31 15.33
N VAL A 6 16.14 -1.14 14.54
CA VAL A 6 14.82 -1.67 14.86
C VAL A 6 14.73 -3.09 14.28
N PRO A 7 14.48 -4.12 15.10
CA PRO A 7 14.39 -5.49 14.61
C PRO A 7 13.16 -5.69 13.71
N ALA A 8 13.30 -6.51 12.65
CA ALA A 8 12.24 -6.75 11.67
C ALA A 8 10.94 -7.28 12.31
N SER A 9 11.04 -8.10 13.37
CA SER A 9 9.89 -8.60 14.13
C SER A 9 9.08 -7.48 14.80
N ALA A 10 9.75 -6.43 15.27
CA ALA A 10 9.09 -5.25 15.81
C ALA A 10 8.40 -4.47 14.70
N VAL A 11 9.03 -4.30 13.53
CA VAL A 11 8.44 -3.62 12.38
C VAL A 11 7.20 -4.34 11.86
N THR A 12 7.18 -5.67 11.83
CA THR A 12 6.00 -6.46 11.45
C THR A 12 4.86 -6.40 12.47
N ALA A 13 5.17 -6.08 13.73
CA ALA A 13 4.16 -5.86 14.77
C ALA A 13 3.59 -4.44 14.77
N LEU A 14 4.24 -3.50 14.07
CA LEU A 14 3.70 -2.17 13.85
C LEU A 14 2.56 -2.27 12.82
N GLY A 15 1.35 -1.94 13.26
CA GLY A 15 0.19 -1.83 12.38
C GLY A 15 0.30 -0.64 11.43
N GLN A 16 -0.63 -0.54 10.49
CA GLN A 16 -0.78 0.61 9.61
C GLN A 16 -1.00 1.88 10.45
N ALA A 17 0.03 2.71 10.58
CA ALA A 17 -0.04 3.95 11.35
C ALA A 17 1.12 4.90 11.01
N ASN A 18 0.95 6.16 11.41
CA ASN A 18 2.03 7.14 11.44
C ASN A 18 2.66 7.12 12.83
N TYR A 19 3.93 6.74 12.91
CA TYR A 19 4.70 6.68 14.14
C TYR A 19 5.61 7.90 14.25
N THR A 20 5.61 8.54 15.42
CA THR A 20 6.52 9.66 15.71
C THR A 20 7.65 9.15 16.59
N VAL A 21 8.88 9.18 16.06
CA VAL A 21 10.10 8.86 16.81
C VAL A 21 10.63 10.16 17.40
N THR A 22 10.74 10.25 18.72
CA THR A 22 11.28 11.42 19.43
C THR A 22 12.55 11.05 20.18
N ALA A 23 13.63 11.76 19.89
CA ALA A 23 14.90 11.67 20.60
C ALA A 23 15.07 12.90 21.50
N ALA A 24 15.40 12.69 22.76
CA ALA A 24 15.68 13.75 23.73
C ALA A 24 17.10 13.63 24.26
N VAL A 25 17.82 14.76 24.30
CA VAL A 25 19.14 14.88 24.92
C VAL A 25 18.99 15.84 26.09
N THR A 26 19.22 15.35 27.31
CA THR A 26 19.25 16.18 28.52
C THR A 26 20.68 16.26 29.03
N SER A 27 21.21 17.46 29.16
CA SER A 27 22.52 17.74 29.73
C SER A 27 22.47 17.70 31.26
N ASN A 28 23.61 17.46 31.90
CA ASN A 28 23.78 17.42 33.36
C ASN A 28 23.48 18.76 34.06
N ILE A 29 23.33 19.84 33.29
CA ILE A 29 22.94 21.18 33.78
C ILE A 29 21.45 21.49 33.51
N GLY A 30 20.64 20.48 33.17
CA GLY A 30 19.18 20.59 33.03
C GLY A 30 18.66 21.03 31.66
N ASN A 31 19.54 21.44 30.74
CA ASN A 31 19.13 21.79 29.37
C ASN A 31 18.71 20.55 28.58
N SER A 32 17.54 20.61 27.94
CA SER A 32 17.00 19.51 27.13
C SER A 32 16.78 19.97 25.69
N ASN A 33 17.18 19.15 24.72
CA ASN A 33 16.87 19.34 23.30
C ASN A 33 16.18 18.08 22.77
N THR A 34 15.14 18.27 21.96
CA THR A 34 14.38 17.18 21.36
C THR A 34 14.39 17.27 19.84
N ALA A 35 14.50 16.14 19.17
CA ALA A 35 14.31 16.02 17.73
C ALA A 35 13.28 14.92 17.45
N SER A 36 12.33 15.18 16.56
CA SER A 36 11.30 14.20 16.19
C SER A 36 11.34 13.89 14.69
N HIS A 37 11.01 12.66 14.33
CA HIS A 37 10.90 12.21 12.95
C HIS A 37 9.64 11.35 12.77
N ASN A 38 8.90 11.59 11.69
CA ASN A 38 7.70 10.84 11.36
C ASN A 38 8.04 9.67 10.45
N VAL A 39 7.47 8.51 10.76
CA VAL A 39 7.63 7.27 10.01
C VAL A 39 6.24 6.75 9.65
N LEU A 40 5.96 6.65 8.35
CA LEU A 40 4.75 6.03 7.85
C LEU A 40 4.99 4.53 7.64
N VAL A 41 4.19 3.70 8.30
CA VAL A 41 4.14 2.26 8.01
C VAL A 41 2.93 2.00 7.13
N ASP A 42 3.19 1.68 5.86
CA ASP A 42 2.17 1.29 4.89
C ASP A 42 2.30 -0.20 4.56
N SER A 43 1.51 -1.02 5.25
CA SER A 43 1.44 -2.47 5.12
C SER A 43 0.13 -2.93 4.47
N ALA A 44 -0.66 -2.01 3.92
CA ALA A 44 -1.89 -2.33 3.21
C ALA A 44 -1.60 -3.30 2.05
N LEU A 45 -2.18 -4.49 2.12
CA LEU A 45 -2.10 -5.45 1.03
C LEU A 45 -2.87 -4.91 -0.19
N PRO A 46 -2.34 -5.07 -1.40
CA PRO A 46 -3.07 -4.69 -2.60
C PRO A 46 -4.31 -5.57 -2.76
N GLY A 47 -5.47 -4.95 -2.91
CA GLY A 47 -6.71 -5.61 -3.27
C GLY A 47 -6.89 -5.61 -4.78
N VAL A 48 -7.38 -6.71 -5.35
CA VAL A 48 -7.75 -6.81 -6.77
C VAL A 48 -9.23 -7.13 -6.85
N THR A 49 -9.99 -6.25 -7.52
CA THR A 49 -11.41 -6.47 -7.79
C THR A 49 -11.63 -6.52 -9.29
N ILE A 50 -12.36 -7.53 -9.76
CA ILE A 50 -12.81 -7.64 -11.15
C ILE A 50 -14.26 -7.22 -11.21
N ASN A 51 -14.60 -6.36 -12.17
CA ASN A 51 -15.97 -5.95 -12.42
C ASN A 51 -16.71 -7.08 -13.16
N PRO A 52 -18.05 -7.13 -13.05
CA PRO A 52 -18.88 -8.05 -13.83
C PRO A 52 -18.51 -8.04 -15.31
N VAL A 53 -18.47 -9.23 -15.91
CA VAL A 53 -18.28 -9.37 -17.36
C VAL A 53 -19.64 -9.28 -18.05
N ALA A 54 -19.72 -8.63 -19.21
CA ALA A 54 -21.00 -8.25 -19.81
C ALA A 54 -21.83 -7.36 -18.85
N THR A 55 -23.17 -7.38 -18.95
CA THR A 55 -24.04 -6.51 -18.12
C THR A 55 -24.43 -7.18 -16.79
N ASP A 56 -24.41 -8.52 -16.76
CA ASP A 56 -25.02 -9.35 -15.71
C ASP A 56 -24.12 -10.47 -15.21
N ASP A 57 -22.82 -10.42 -15.51
CA ASP A 57 -21.82 -11.45 -15.17
C ASP A 57 -22.06 -12.83 -15.82
N ILE A 58 -22.88 -12.87 -16.88
CA ILE A 58 -23.19 -14.09 -17.64
C ILE A 58 -22.89 -13.84 -19.11
N ILE A 59 -22.18 -14.77 -19.74
CA ILE A 59 -21.98 -14.72 -21.19
C ILE A 59 -23.06 -15.54 -21.87
N ASN A 60 -23.92 -14.88 -22.64
CA ASN A 60 -24.91 -15.54 -23.48
C ASN A 60 -24.36 -15.85 -24.90
N ALA A 61 -25.15 -16.56 -25.72
CA ALA A 61 -24.74 -17.00 -27.05
C ALA A 61 -24.43 -15.85 -28.03
N ALA A 62 -25.10 -14.70 -27.87
CA ALA A 62 -24.83 -13.52 -28.69
C ALA A 62 -23.53 -12.83 -28.24
N GLU A 63 -23.24 -12.83 -26.94
CA GLU A 63 -22.04 -12.21 -26.35
C GLU A 63 -20.79 -13.08 -26.51
N ALA A 64 -20.93 -14.41 -26.55
CA ALA A 64 -19.82 -15.34 -26.74
C ALA A 64 -19.09 -15.16 -28.08
N GLY A 65 -19.77 -14.61 -29.09
CA GLY A 65 -19.23 -14.35 -30.43
C GLY A 65 -18.53 -13.00 -30.60
N VAL A 66 -18.53 -12.14 -29.57
CA VAL A 66 -18.03 -10.76 -29.64
C VAL A 66 -17.01 -10.51 -28.53
N ALA A 67 -16.05 -9.60 -28.75
CA ALA A 67 -15.01 -9.30 -27.76
C ALA A 67 -15.61 -8.73 -26.46
N GLN A 68 -15.34 -9.39 -25.33
CA GLN A 68 -15.77 -8.96 -24.01
C GLN A 68 -14.69 -8.16 -23.30
N THR A 69 -15.09 -7.05 -22.67
CA THR A 69 -14.16 -6.21 -21.92
C THR A 69 -14.12 -6.66 -20.47
N ILE A 70 -12.96 -7.17 -20.04
CA ILE A 70 -12.70 -7.44 -18.63
C ILE A 70 -12.14 -6.17 -18.02
N SER A 71 -12.80 -5.68 -16.98
CA SER A 71 -12.36 -4.49 -16.24
C SER A 71 -12.28 -4.80 -14.75
N GLY A 72 -11.54 -3.98 -14.02
CA GLY A 72 -11.32 -4.17 -12.60
C GLY A 72 -10.49 -3.03 -12.05
N GLN A 73 -10.31 -3.00 -10.73
CA GLN A 73 -9.52 -2.00 -10.03
C GLN A 73 -8.56 -2.69 -9.07
N VAL A 74 -7.36 -2.12 -8.95
CA VAL A 74 -6.38 -2.52 -7.94
C VAL A 74 -6.29 -1.39 -6.91
N THR A 75 -6.56 -1.71 -5.65
CA THR A 75 -6.42 -0.76 -4.53
C THR A 75 -5.23 -1.15 -3.67
N GLY A 76 -4.63 -0.21 -2.94
CA GLY A 76 -3.55 -0.52 -2.00
C GLY A 76 -2.21 -0.95 -2.62
N ALA A 77 -2.12 -1.13 -3.94
CA ALA A 77 -0.84 -1.27 -4.60
C ALA A 77 -0.15 0.11 -4.62
N SER A 78 1.07 0.20 -4.08
CA SER A 78 1.95 1.32 -4.37
C SER A 78 1.97 1.52 -5.89
N ASN A 79 1.76 2.76 -6.34
CA ASN A 79 1.30 3.15 -7.69
C ASN A 79 2.24 2.80 -8.87
N SER A 80 3.14 1.81 -8.73
CA SER A 80 4.15 1.38 -9.70
C SER A 80 3.70 0.26 -10.65
N GLY A 81 2.49 -0.29 -10.48
CA GLY A 81 1.97 -1.39 -11.32
C GLY A 81 0.80 -0.99 -12.22
N ARG A 82 1.04 -0.28 -13.34
CA ARG A 82 0.01 -0.12 -14.39
C ARG A 82 -0.29 -1.47 -15.05
N CYS A 83 -1.34 -2.16 -14.62
CA CYS A 83 -1.88 -3.30 -15.37
C CYS A 83 -2.86 -2.81 -16.44
N GLY A 84 -2.32 -2.37 -17.58
CA GLY A 84 -3.08 -2.05 -18.78
C GLY A 84 -2.59 -2.89 -19.95
N ARG A 85 -3.00 -4.16 -20.04
CA ARG A 85 -2.65 -5.00 -21.18
C ARG A 85 -3.72 -4.89 -22.27
N ARG A 86 -3.56 -3.89 -23.14
CA ARG A 86 -4.36 -3.77 -24.38
C ARG A 86 -3.89 -4.85 -25.35
N ARG A 87 -4.56 -6.01 -25.40
CA ARG A 87 -4.35 -6.97 -26.49
C ARG A 87 -5.26 -6.59 -27.65
N SER A 88 -4.66 -5.90 -28.63
CA SER A 88 -5.21 -5.83 -29.98
C SER A 88 -4.93 -7.16 -30.66
N ARG A 89 -5.96 -7.90 -31.01
CA ARG A 89 -6.00 -8.77 -32.18
C ARG A 89 -7.37 -8.66 -32.80
#